data_AF-A0A7C6KQP6-F1
#
_entry.id   AF-A0A7C6KQP6-F1
#
_cell.length_a   1.000
_cell.length_b   1.000
_cell.length_c   1.000
_cell.angle_alpha   90.00
_cell.angle_beta   90.00
_cell.angle_gamma   90.00
#
_symmetry.space_group_name_H-M   'P 1'
#
loop_
_entity.id
_entity.type
_entity.pdbx_description
1 polymer ?
#
loop_
_entity_poly.entity_id
_entity_poly.type
_entity_poly.pdbx_seq_one_letter_code
_entity_poly.pdbx_strand_id
1 'polypeptide(L)'
;MEKILTIDGRQVPFKSTGAFLLRYKAQFGRDALQDIYKLQEAIGENNEVKDLSALDLEVFYNLVWTLAKTADPTIPPPMEWLDSFSEFPLMDILPELMNMMFSSLGATAKSKKK
;
A
#
# COMPACT_ATOMS: atom_id res chain seq x y z
N MET A 1 12.06 0.64 3.87
CA MET A 1 11.92 1.89 3.09
C MET A 1 10.93 2.79 3.80
N GLU A 2 11.19 4.10 3.83
CA GLU A 2 10.29 5.10 4.39
C GLU A 2 10.03 6.16 3.31
N LYS A 3 8.78 6.62 3.23
CA LYS A 3 8.36 7.69 2.32
C LYS A 3 7.25 8.49 2.97
N ILE A 4 7.22 9.79 2.71
CA ILE A 4 6.12 10.67 3.13
C ILE A 4 5.36 11.06 1.88
N LEU A 5 4.04 10.88 1.88
CA LEU A 5 3.15 11.36 0.82
C LEU A 5 2.22 12.43 1.38
N THR A 6 1.83 13.37 0.53
CA THR A 6 0.82 14.37 0.88
C THR A 6 -0.56 13.84 0.49
N ILE A 7 -1.45 13.69 1.47
CA ILE A 7 -2.84 13.21 1.31
C ILE A 7 -3.73 14.22 2.02
N ASP A 8 -4.71 14.80 1.33
CA ASP A 8 -5.61 15.82 1.90
C ASP A 8 -4.83 17.01 2.54
N GLY A 9 -3.71 17.42 1.91
CA GLY A 9 -2.82 18.46 2.44
C GLY A 9 -2.01 18.07 3.69
N ARG A 10 -2.13 16.83 4.18
CA ARG A 10 -1.41 16.30 5.35
C ARG A 10 -0.22 15.46 4.92
N GLN A 11 0.89 15.57 5.65
CA GLN A 11 2.05 14.71 5.45
C GLN A 11 1.83 13.38 6.17
N VAL A 12 1.66 12.32 5.39
CA VAL A 12 1.44 10.96 5.90
C VAL A 12 2.71 10.14 5.72
N PRO A 13 3.38 9.73 6.82
CA PRO A 13 4.54 8.86 6.73
C PRO A 13 4.11 7.42 6.49
N PHE A 14 4.80 6.76 5.57
CA PHE A 14 4.63 5.35 5.24
C PHE A 14 5.96 4.63 5.44
N LYS A 15 5.90 3.42 5.99
CA LYS A 15 7.07 2.60 6.24
C LYS A 15 6.82 1.15 5.87
N SER A 16 7.70 0.61 5.03
CA SER A 16 7.72 -0.81 4.74
C SER A 16 8.99 -1.46 5.31
N THR A 17 8.78 -2.48 6.15
CA THR A 17 9.79 -3.30 6.83
C THR A 17 9.29 -4.75 6.92
N GLY A 18 10.10 -5.70 7.36
CA GLY A 18 9.62 -7.06 7.60
C GLY A 18 8.43 -7.14 8.58
N ALA A 19 8.32 -6.19 9.52
CA ALA A 19 7.21 -6.12 10.45
C ALA A 19 5.87 -5.71 9.80
N PHE A 20 5.89 -5.03 8.64
CA PHE A 20 4.66 -4.65 7.93
C PHE A 20 3.84 -5.88 7.54
N LEU A 21 4.49 -6.93 7.03
CA LEU A 21 3.82 -8.18 6.63
C LEU A 21 3.14 -8.87 7.82
N LEU A 22 3.82 -8.92 8.96
CA LEU A 22 3.28 -9.51 10.18
C LEU A 22 2.14 -8.66 10.77
N ARG A 23 2.25 -7.33 10.72
CA ARG A 23 1.19 -6.40 11.16
C ARG A 23 -0.07 -6.56 10.32
N TYR A 24 0.07 -6.64 9.00
CA TYR A 24 -1.06 -6.86 8.09
C TYR A 24 -1.79 -8.16 8.43
N LYS A 25 -1.03 -9.24 8.61
CA LYS A 25 -1.58 -10.55 8.97
C LYS A 25 -2.25 -10.55 10.33
N ALA A 26 -1.65 -9.89 11.33
CA ALA A 26 -2.24 -9.77 12.66
C ALA A 26 -3.53 -8.94 12.67
N GLN A 27 -3.61 -7.89 11.85
CA GLN A 27 -4.78 -7.01 11.79
C GLN A 27 -5.94 -7.62 11.00
N PHE A 28 -5.66 -8.18 9.82
CA PHE A 28 -6.71 -8.57 8.86
C PHE A 28 -6.85 -10.08 8.70
N GLY A 29 -5.96 -10.89 9.29
CA GLY A 29 -5.95 -12.35 9.13
C GLY A 29 -5.57 -12.81 7.72
N ARG A 30 -5.02 -11.92 6.89
CA ARG A 30 -4.68 -12.15 5.49
C ARG A 30 -3.16 -12.13 5.26
N ASP A 31 -2.73 -12.73 4.15
CA ASP A 31 -1.32 -12.71 3.78
C ASP A 31 -1.01 -11.49 2.90
N ALA A 32 -0.20 -10.57 3.41
CA ALA A 32 0.13 -9.33 2.71
C ALA A 32 0.81 -9.58 1.35
N LEU A 33 1.62 -10.64 1.21
CA LEU A 33 2.31 -10.92 -0.06
C LEU A 33 1.30 -11.33 -1.12
N GLN A 34 0.40 -12.25 -0.78
CA GLN A 34 -0.65 -12.70 -1.69
C GLN A 34 -1.51 -11.54 -2.16
N ASP A 35 -1.89 -10.66 -1.23
CA ASP A 35 -2.71 -9.49 -1.53
C ASP A 35 -1.98 -8.44 -2.38
N ILE A 36 -0.67 -8.22 -2.14
CA ILE A 36 0.16 -7.35 -2.98
C ILE A 36 0.26 -7.90 -4.41
N TYR A 37 0.46 -9.21 -4.58
CA TYR A 37 0.51 -9.84 -5.89
C TYR A 37 -0.83 -9.77 -6.62
N LYS A 38 -1.95 -10.00 -5.92
CA LYS A 38 -3.29 -9.85 -6.50
C LYS A 38 -3.52 -8.42 -6.99
N LEU A 39 -3.14 -7.42 -6.21
CA LEU A 39 -3.24 -6.02 -6.65
C LEU A 39 -2.34 -5.71 -7.85
N GLN A 40 -1.16 -6.35 -7.94
CA GLN A 40 -0.27 -6.20 -9.07
C GLN A 40 -0.92 -6.61 -10.39
N GLU A 41 -1.77 -7.63 -10.39
CA GLU A 41 -2.43 -8.10 -11.62
C GLU A 41 -3.39 -7.06 -12.20
N ALA A 42 -4.00 -6.24 -11.34
CA ALA A 42 -4.85 -5.11 -11.74
C ALA A 42 -4.04 -3.89 -12.22
N ILE A 43 -2.72 -3.90 -12.02
CA ILE A 43 -1.81 -2.79 -12.31
C ILE A 43 -0.87 -3.19 -13.46
N GLY A 44 -0.67 -2.29 -14.42
CA GLY A 44 0.16 -2.50 -15.59
C GLY A 44 1.66 -2.46 -15.32
N GLU A 45 2.45 -2.79 -16.36
CA GLU A 45 3.92 -2.83 -16.28
C GLU A 45 4.53 -1.47 -15.93
N ASN A 46 3.80 -0.36 -16.15
CA ASN A 46 4.20 0.99 -15.80
C ASN A 46 3.56 1.52 -14.52
N ASN A 47 3.00 0.63 -13.68
CA ASN A 47 2.30 1.00 -12.45
C ASN A 47 1.00 1.82 -12.70
N GLU A 48 0.48 1.76 -13.93
CA GLU A 48 -0.78 2.36 -14.35
C GLU A 48 -1.93 1.39 -14.07
N VAL A 49 -3.05 1.88 -13.55
CA VAL A 49 -4.22 1.03 -13.31
C VAL A 49 -4.78 0.55 -14.66
N LYS A 50 -4.68 -0.76 -14.93
CA LYS A 50 -5.19 -1.36 -16.17
C LYS A 50 -6.70 -1.54 -16.13
N ASP A 51 -7.20 -1.95 -14.96
CA ASP A 51 -8.61 -2.22 -14.74
C ASP A 51 -8.98 -1.86 -13.30
N LEU A 52 -9.69 -0.73 -13.14
CA LEU A 52 -10.21 -0.30 -11.85
C LEU A 52 -11.22 -1.29 -11.26
N SER A 53 -11.93 -2.05 -12.10
CA SER A 53 -12.91 -3.05 -11.64
C SER A 53 -12.25 -4.32 -11.08
N ALA A 54 -11.02 -4.61 -11.54
CA ALA A 54 -10.20 -5.69 -11.00
C ALA A 54 -9.42 -5.28 -9.75
N LEU A 55 -9.33 -3.98 -9.46
CA LEU A 55 -8.62 -3.46 -8.30
C LEU A 55 -9.45 -3.65 -7.03
N ASP A 56 -8.95 -4.50 -6.13
CA ASP A 56 -9.55 -4.74 -4.82
C ASP A 56 -9.22 -3.58 -3.87
N LEU A 57 -10.10 -2.57 -3.84
CA LEU A 57 -9.90 -1.34 -3.08
C LEU A 57 -9.77 -1.60 -1.58
N GLU A 58 -10.54 -2.55 -1.04
CA GLU A 58 -10.46 -2.92 0.38
C GLU A 58 -9.06 -3.42 0.73
N VAL A 59 -8.52 -4.33 -0.10
CA VAL A 59 -7.16 -4.85 0.07
C VAL A 59 -6.14 -3.73 -0.02
N PHE A 60 -6.27 -2.83 -1.00
CA PHE A 60 -5.38 -1.68 -1.14
C PHE A 60 -5.40 -0.80 0.11
N TYR A 61 -6.56 -0.35 0.56
CA TYR A 61 -6.69 0.50 1.76
C TYR A 61 -6.14 -0.16 3.02
N ASN A 62 -6.36 -1.47 3.20
CA ASN A 62 -5.80 -2.22 4.32
C ASN A 62 -4.26 -2.24 4.29
N LEU A 63 -3.66 -2.37 3.11
CA LEU A 63 -2.21 -2.31 2.94
C LEU A 63 -1.68 -0.90 3.21
N VAL A 64 -2.33 0.13 2.66
CA VAL A 64 -1.98 1.54 2.88
C VAL A 64 -2.02 1.88 4.37
N TRP A 65 -3.10 1.53 5.06
CA TRP A 65 -3.21 1.72 6.50
C TRP A 65 -2.10 1.00 7.26
N THR A 66 -1.75 -0.23 6.87
CA THR A 66 -0.69 -0.99 7.56
C THR A 66 0.67 -0.34 7.36
N LEU A 67 0.97 0.18 6.17
CA LEU A 67 2.21 0.93 5.91
C LEU A 67 2.28 2.20 6.76
N ALA A 68 1.16 2.91 6.89
CA ALA A 68 1.06 4.10 7.74
C ALA A 68 1.24 3.72 9.22
N LYS A 69 0.49 2.73 9.72
CA LYS A 69 0.57 2.21 11.10
C LYS A 69 1.97 1.66 11.45
N THR A 70 2.70 1.17 10.45
CA THR A 70 4.09 0.73 10.60
C THR A 70 5.05 1.91 10.77
N ALA A 71 4.77 3.06 10.15
CA ALA A 71 5.51 4.30 10.36
C ALA A 71 5.14 4.97 11.68
N ASP A 72 3.84 5.02 11.99
CA ASP A 72 3.29 5.67 13.16
C ASP A 72 2.34 4.71 13.93
N PRO A 73 2.80 4.14 15.06
CA PRO A 73 1.99 3.27 15.90
C PRO A 73 0.75 3.94 16.52
N THR A 74 0.63 5.26 16.49
CA THR A 74 -0.50 5.99 17.09
C THR A 74 -1.74 6.05 16.19
N ILE A 75 -1.60 5.70 14.90
CA ILE A 75 -2.70 5.72 13.93
C ILE A 75 -3.90 4.90 14.41
N PRO A 76 -5.14 5.42 14.36
CA PRO A 76 -6.34 4.71 14.82
C PRO A 76 -6.69 3.50 13.92
N PRO A 77 -7.74 2.71 14.25
CA PRO A 77 -8.22 1.63 13.40
C PRO A 77 -8.49 2.07 11.95
N PRO A 78 -8.46 1.14 10.96
CA PRO A 78 -8.50 1.48 9.54
C PRO A 78 -9.64 2.42 9.12
N MET A 79 -10.87 2.13 9.54
CA MET A 79 -12.04 2.95 9.20
C MET A 79 -11.91 4.36 9.76
N GLU A 80 -11.61 4.49 11.05
CA GLU A 80 -11.46 5.80 11.71
C GLU A 80 -10.33 6.64 11.11
N TRP A 81 -9.24 5.98 10.69
CA TRP A 81 -8.12 6.66 10.05
C TRP A 81 -8.49 7.16 8.65
N LEU A 82 -9.15 6.32 7.84
CA LEU A 82 -9.59 6.69 6.49
C LEU A 82 -10.65 7.78 6.53
N ASP A 83 -11.62 7.71 7.46
CA ASP A 83 -12.67 8.71 7.66
C ASP A 83 -12.10 10.09 8.06
N SER A 84 -10.86 10.15 8.56
CA SER A 84 -10.21 11.41 8.92
C SER A 84 -9.79 12.27 7.71
N PHE A 85 -9.74 11.68 6.50
CA PHE A 85 -9.37 12.36 5.26
C PHE A 85 -10.62 12.83 4.51
N SER A 86 -10.61 14.07 4.04
CA SER A 86 -11.70 14.60 3.19
C SER A 86 -11.62 14.01 1.79
N GLU A 87 -10.39 13.80 1.30
CA GLU A 87 -10.09 13.23 -0.01
C GLU A 87 -8.91 12.24 0.11
N PHE A 88 -9.00 11.14 -0.64
CA PHE A 88 -7.94 10.14 -0.70
C PHE A 88 -7.56 9.88 -2.16
N PRO A 89 -6.51 10.54 -2.70
CA PRO A 89 -6.20 10.53 -4.12
C PRO A 89 -5.56 9.20 -4.54
N LEU A 90 -6.41 8.18 -4.73
CA LEU A 90 -6.02 6.80 -5.04
C LEU A 90 -5.02 6.72 -6.20
N MET A 91 -5.29 7.42 -7.31
CA MET A 91 -4.47 7.33 -8.53
C MET A 91 -3.05 7.88 -8.33
N ASP A 92 -2.87 8.83 -7.41
CA ASP A 92 -1.57 9.46 -7.15
C ASP A 92 -0.74 8.61 -6.19
N ILE A 93 -1.38 8.04 -5.16
CA ILE A 93 -0.68 7.29 -4.11
C ILE A 93 -0.49 5.82 -4.47
N LEU A 94 -1.36 5.23 -5.28
CA LEU A 94 -1.34 3.80 -5.59
C LEU A 94 -0.02 3.38 -6.24
N PRO A 95 0.49 4.07 -7.28
CA PRO A 95 1.77 3.72 -7.87
C PRO A 95 2.90 3.81 -6.83
N GLU A 96 2.92 4.86 -6.03
CA GLU A 96 3.98 5.13 -5.07
C GLU A 96 4.04 4.08 -3.95
N LEU A 97 2.88 3.70 -3.43
CA LEU A 97 2.76 2.72 -2.36
C LEU A 97 3.02 1.29 -2.87
N MET A 98 2.57 0.95 -4.07
CA MET A 98 2.89 -0.34 -4.71
C MET A 98 4.40 -0.51 -4.91
N ASN A 99 5.07 0.53 -5.43
CA ASN A 99 6.53 0.51 -5.57
C ASN A 99 7.23 0.33 -4.21
N MET A 100 6.74 1.01 -3.17
CA MET A 100 7.29 0.88 -1.81
C MET A 100 7.12 -0.53 -1.24
N MET A 101 5.97 -1.16 -1.49
CA MET A 101 5.69 -2.55 -1.11
C MET A 101 6.66 -3.50 -1.82
N PHE A 102 6.77 -3.47 -3.15
CA PHE A 102 7.68 -4.36 -3.88
C PHE A 102 9.16 -4.16 -3.54
N SER A 103 9.59 -2.91 -3.41
CA SER A 103 10.97 -2.58 -3.03
C SER A 103 11.36 -3.19 -1.68
N SER A 104 10.40 -3.29 -0.75
CA SER A 104 10.64 -3.87 0.58
C SER A 104 10.74 -5.40 0.59
N LEU A 105 10.17 -6.06 -0.41
CA LEU A 105 10.17 -7.52 -0.52
C LEU A 105 11.46 -8.06 -1.15
N GLY A 106 12.41 -7.19 -1.49
CA GLY A 106 13.59 -7.57 -2.28
C GLY A 106 13.24 -7.96 -3.71
N ALA A 107 11.98 -7.79 -4.11
CA ALA A 107 11.53 -7.83 -5.49
C ALA A 107 12.00 -6.53 -6.16
N THR A 108 13.31 -6.38 -6.35
CA THR A 108 13.79 -5.47 -7.39
C THR A 108 13.25 -6.05 -8.68
N ALA A 109 12.19 -5.45 -9.23
CA ALA A 109 11.78 -5.66 -10.61
C ALA A 109 12.88 -5.09 -11.53
N LYS A 110 14.08 -5.68 -11.50
CA LYS A 110 14.87 -5.79 -12.71
C LYS A 110 14.18 -6.86 -13.52
N SER A 111 13.25 -6.39 -14.35
CA SER A 111 12.84 -7.07 -15.56
C SER A 111 14.11 -7.60 -16.24
N LYS A 112 14.42 -8.88 -16.02
CA LYS A 112 15.31 -9.60 -16.91
C LYS A 112 14.47 -9.85 -18.15
N LYS A 113 14.45 -8.86 -19.05
CA LYS A 113 14.25 -9.14 -20.47
C LYS A 113 15.18 -10.29 -20.84
N LYS A 114 14.60 -11.41 -21.23
CA LYS A 114 15.27 -12.44 -22.01
C LYS A 114 14.31 -12.85 -23.13
#